data_AF-A0A949SF17-F1
#
_entry.id   AF-A0A949SF17-F1
#
_cell.length_a   1.000
_cell.length_b   1.000
_cell.length_c   1.000
_cell.angle_alpha   90.00
_cell.angle_beta   90.00
_cell.angle_gamma   90.00
#
_symmetry.space_group_name_H-M   'P 1'
#
loop_
_entity.id
_entity.type
_entity.pdbx_description
1 polymer ?
#
loop_
_entity_poly.entity_id
_entity_poly.type
_entity_poly.pdbx_seq_one_letter_code
_entity_poly.pdbx_strand_id
1 'polypeptide(L)'
;MNPEGQSRQGVCWTLIILRVVLGLVMLYASVPKFFNWEGASWANPVPPIDIAPFARSVYNYRVLPVPLVNLAAMVIPTLEALCALCLLAGVWLRSTGLLLALLQGAFLLGMVQAIIRGLDIGCGCFVGVDTKVGYLTLARDSIFFIGFIALYFLSGKEPAPGNEETNE
;
A
#
# COMPACT_ATOMS: atom_id res chain seq x y z
N MET A 1 -39.15 -0.80 8.78
CA MET A 1 -37.68 -0.83 8.62
C MET A 1 -37.37 -0.57 7.16
N ASN A 2 -36.67 0.52 6.84
CA ASN A 2 -36.40 0.92 5.46
C ASN A 2 -35.21 0.13 4.90
N PRO A 3 -35.39 -0.75 3.88
CA PRO A 3 -34.29 -1.53 3.30
C PRO A 3 -33.21 -0.65 2.66
N GLU A 4 -33.53 0.59 2.30
CA GLU A 4 -32.56 1.56 1.75
C GLU A 4 -31.63 2.15 2.81
N GLY A 5 -32.09 2.27 4.06
CA GLY A 5 -31.26 2.74 5.18
C GLY A 5 -30.21 1.72 5.61
N GLN A 6 -30.56 0.43 5.58
CA GLN A 6 -29.66 -0.66 5.97
C GLN A 6 -28.55 -0.91 4.95
N SER A 7 -28.83 -0.75 3.66
CA SER A 7 -27.83 -0.85 2.59
C SER A 7 -26.84 0.34 2.61
N ARG A 8 -27.32 1.57 2.86
CA ARG A 8 -26.46 2.75 3.03
C ARG A 8 -25.52 2.65 4.24
N GLN A 9 -26.01 2.18 5.40
CA GLN A 9 -25.19 1.97 6.59
C GLN A 9 -24.10 0.91 6.37
N GLY A 10 -24.44 -0.20 5.70
CA GLY A 10 -23.50 -1.29 5.40
C GLY A 10 -22.33 -0.82 4.51
N VAL A 11 -22.60 0.03 3.52
CA VAL A 11 -21.57 0.58 2.62
C VAL A 11 -20.61 1.52 3.38
N CYS A 12 -21.11 2.40 4.25
CA CYS A 12 -20.27 3.28 5.09
C CYS A 12 -19.33 2.49 6.02
N TRP A 13 -19.86 1.51 6.76
CA TRP A 13 -19.03 0.71 7.66
C TRP A 13 -18.00 -0.14 6.92
N THR A 14 -18.39 -0.72 5.78
CA THR A 14 -17.47 -1.49 4.94
C THR A 14 -16.32 -0.62 4.45
N LEU A 15 -16.61 0.61 4.01
CA LEU A 15 -15.60 1.57 3.56
C LEU A 15 -14.65 2.01 4.68
N ILE A 16 -15.18 2.25 5.88
CA ILE A 16 -14.38 2.61 7.06
C ILE A 16 -13.47 1.45 7.48
N ILE A 17 -13.95 0.21 7.46
CA ILE A 17 -13.13 -0.94 7.81
C ILE A 17 -12.06 -1.15 6.74
N LEU A 18 -12.45 -1.13 5.46
CA LEU A 18 -11.55 -1.35 4.33
C LEU A 18 -10.42 -0.32 4.30
N ARG A 19 -10.74 0.98 4.44
CA ARG A 19 -9.71 2.05 4.45
C ARG A 19 -8.73 1.89 5.61
N VAL A 20 -9.21 1.55 6.80
CA VAL A 20 -8.37 1.44 7.99
C VAL A 20 -7.46 0.23 7.87
N VAL A 21 -7.99 -0.92 7.45
CA VAL A 21 -7.19 -2.14 7.26
C VAL A 21 -6.14 -1.94 6.18
N LEU A 22 -6.52 -1.45 4.99
CA LEU A 22 -5.58 -1.24 3.89
C LEU A 22 -4.54 -0.16 4.22
N GLY A 23 -4.96 0.93 4.85
CA GLY A 23 -4.07 2.02 5.27
C GLY A 23 -3.05 1.55 6.32
N LEU A 24 -3.50 0.79 7.33
CA LEU A 24 -2.60 0.23 8.35
C LEU A 24 -1.60 -0.77 7.75
N VAL A 25 -2.06 -1.65 6.86
CA VAL A 25 -1.18 -2.64 6.21
C VAL A 25 -0.13 -1.95 5.34
N MET A 26 -0.50 -0.95 4.54
CA MET A 26 0.47 -0.21 3.72
C MET A 26 1.44 0.61 4.57
N LEU A 27 0.95 1.25 5.63
CA LEU A 27 1.82 1.98 6.54
C LEU A 27 2.82 1.03 7.21
N TYR A 28 2.34 -0.12 7.71
CA TYR A 28 3.19 -1.16 8.29
C TYR A 28 4.21 -1.71 7.29
N ALA A 29 3.83 -1.92 6.02
CA ALA A 29 4.74 -2.37 4.97
C ALA A 29 5.76 -1.30 4.56
N SER A 30 5.42 -0.01 4.68
CA SER A 30 6.30 1.09 4.29
C SER A 30 7.36 1.43 5.34
N VAL A 31 7.07 1.25 6.63
CA VAL A 31 8.02 1.53 7.73
C VAL A 31 9.35 0.78 7.59
N PRO A 32 9.39 -0.55 7.38
CA PRO A 32 10.65 -1.29 7.26
C PRO A 32 11.39 -1.03 5.94
N LYS A 33 10.76 -0.37 4.96
CA LYS A 33 11.43 0.09 3.73
C LYS A 33 12.26 1.37 3.95
N PHE A 34 11.91 2.15 4.98
CA PHE A 34 12.61 3.38 5.35
C PHE A 34 13.56 3.19 6.53
N PHE A 35 13.09 2.45 7.54
CA PHE A 35 13.73 2.35 8.82
C PHE A 35 14.29 0.96 9.00
N ASN A 36 15.62 0.86 9.07
CA ASN A 36 16.24 -0.38 9.45
C ASN A 36 16.12 -0.54 10.97
N TRP A 37 15.14 -1.34 11.40
CA TRP A 37 14.82 -1.55 12.81
C TRP A 37 15.90 -2.36 13.56
N GLU A 38 16.84 -3.00 12.86
CA GLU A 38 17.97 -3.71 13.49
C GLU A 38 18.89 -2.78 14.29
N GLY A 39 18.85 -1.46 14.06
CA GLY A 39 19.59 -0.44 14.81
C GLY A 39 18.79 0.26 15.91
N ALA A 40 17.49 0.00 16.05
CA ALA A 40 16.65 0.63 17.07
C ALA A 40 16.93 0.00 18.44
N SER A 41 17.44 0.80 19.37
CA SER A 41 17.69 0.38 20.76
C SER A 41 17.17 1.43 21.73
N TRP A 42 17.09 1.10 23.02
CA TRP A 42 16.68 2.06 24.05
C TRP A 42 17.61 3.29 24.16
N ALA A 43 18.83 3.22 23.62
CA ALA A 43 19.78 4.34 23.53
C ALA A 43 19.67 5.16 22.23
N ASN A 44 19.04 4.60 21.19
CA ASN A 44 18.78 5.26 19.91
C ASN A 44 17.35 4.89 19.47
N PRO A 45 16.33 5.62 19.97
CA PRO A 45 14.93 5.26 19.76
C PRO A 45 14.46 5.47 18.32
N VAL A 46 15.22 6.22 17.51
CA VAL A 46 14.93 6.45 16.10
C VAL A 46 15.89 5.59 15.26
N PRO A 47 15.40 4.55 14.56
CA PRO A 47 16.21 3.76 13.65
C PRO A 47 16.81 4.62 12.54
N PRO A 48 18.05 4.32 12.09
CA PRO A 48 18.65 5.03 10.95
C PRO A 48 17.85 4.77 9.67
N ILE A 49 17.80 5.80 8.82
CA ILE A 49 17.19 5.69 7.48
C ILE A 49 18.16 4.92 6.59
N ASP A 50 17.76 3.73 6.14
CA ASP A 50 18.55 2.89 5.25
C ASP A 50 17.68 2.31 4.13
N ILE A 51 17.85 2.85 2.93
CA ILE A 51 17.14 2.42 1.71
C ILE A 51 17.90 1.32 0.95
N ALA A 52 19.12 0.97 1.35
CA ALA A 52 19.96 0.02 0.63
C ALA A 52 19.34 -1.40 0.53
N PRO A 53 18.67 -1.94 1.57
CA PRO A 53 18.01 -3.25 1.48
C PRO A 53 16.87 -3.27 0.46
N PHE A 54 16.09 -2.19 0.42
CA PHE A 54 14.99 -2.05 -0.55
C PHE A 54 15.53 -1.81 -1.97
N ALA A 55 16.55 -0.96 -2.13
CA ALA A 55 17.21 -0.72 -3.42
C ALA A 55 17.81 -2.00 -4.01
N ARG A 56 18.44 -2.85 -3.17
CA ARG A 56 18.94 -4.17 -3.60
C ARG A 56 17.79 -5.09 -4.04
N SER A 57 16.67 -5.07 -3.32
CA SER A 57 15.49 -5.84 -3.70
C SER A 57 14.95 -5.39 -5.06
N VAL A 58 14.81 -4.08 -5.29
CA VAL A 58 14.39 -3.49 -6.59
C VAL A 58 15.38 -3.82 -7.71
N TYR A 59 16.69 -3.74 -7.44
CA TYR A 59 17.74 -4.09 -8.40
C TYR A 59 17.60 -5.55 -8.88
N ASN A 60 17.25 -6.46 -7.98
CA ASN A 60 17.09 -7.88 -8.30
C ASN A 60 15.93 -8.18 -9.25
N TYR A 61 14.92 -7.31 -9.34
CA TYR A 61 13.87 -7.44 -10.35
C TYR A 61 14.38 -7.20 -11.78
N ARG A 62 15.53 -6.52 -11.96
CA ARG A 62 16.14 -6.21 -13.27
C ARG A 62 15.18 -5.52 -14.26
N VAL A 63 14.31 -4.65 -13.74
CA VAL A 63 13.34 -3.88 -14.53
C VAL A 63 13.84 -2.46 -14.81
N LEU A 64 14.53 -1.84 -13.83
CA LEU A 64 15.01 -0.45 -13.90
C LEU A 64 16.53 -0.40 -14.11
N PRO A 65 17.05 0.63 -14.81
CA PRO A 65 18.50 0.89 -14.90
C PRO A 65 19.05 1.34 -13.54
N VAL A 66 20.30 0.96 -13.23
CA VAL A 66 21.01 1.22 -11.97
C VAL A 66 20.79 2.62 -11.37
N PRO A 67 20.93 3.74 -12.11
CA PRO A 67 20.75 5.07 -11.53
C PRO A 67 19.31 5.35 -11.07
N LEU A 68 18.31 4.73 -11.71
CA LEU A 68 16.91 4.88 -11.34
C LEU A 68 16.50 4.00 -10.16
N VAL A 69 17.26 2.94 -9.84
CA VAL A 69 16.96 2.04 -8.72
C VAL A 69 16.98 2.78 -7.39
N ASN A 70 17.99 3.61 -7.15
CA ASN A 70 18.09 4.39 -5.91
C ASN A 70 16.97 5.44 -5.81
N LEU A 71 16.63 6.08 -6.93
CA LEU A 71 15.53 7.04 -6.97
C LEU A 71 14.18 6.36 -6.70
N ALA A 72 13.92 5.22 -7.35
CA ALA A 72 12.72 4.43 -7.13
C ALA A 72 12.63 3.92 -5.68
N ALA A 73 13.76 3.46 -5.12
CA ALA A 73 13.84 2.99 -3.74
C ALA A 73 13.53 4.08 -2.70
N MET A 74 13.74 5.36 -3.05
CA MET A 74 13.40 6.48 -2.19
C MET A 74 11.96 6.97 -2.43
N VAL A 75 11.58 7.17 -3.69
CA VAL A 75 10.30 7.80 -4.06
C VAL A 75 9.12 6.87 -3.80
N ILE A 76 9.24 5.58 -4.15
CA ILE A 76 8.12 4.63 -4.03
C ILE A 76 7.66 4.50 -2.57
N PRO A 77 8.54 4.22 -1.59
CA PRO A 77 8.10 4.13 -0.19
C PRO A 77 7.57 5.47 0.34
N THR A 78 8.13 6.61 -0.10
CA THR A 78 7.64 7.94 0.33
C THR A 78 6.18 8.13 -0.08
N LEU A 79 5.86 7.80 -1.34
CA LEU A 79 4.51 7.91 -1.86
C LEU A 79 3.55 6.92 -1.20
N GLU A 80 3.99 5.68 -0.96
CA GLU A 80 3.21 4.67 -0.24
C GLU A 80 2.84 5.16 1.17
N ALA A 81 3.81 5.65 1.95
CA ALA A 81 3.59 6.15 3.30
C ALA A 81 2.64 7.36 3.33
N LEU A 82 2.89 8.36 2.48
CA LEU A 82 2.04 9.55 2.39
C LEU A 82 0.60 9.19 2.02
N CYS A 83 0.42 8.32 1.01
CA CYS A 83 -0.93 7.91 0.60
C CYS A 83 -1.62 7.07 1.67
N ALA A 84 -0.90 6.19 2.37
CA ALA A 84 -1.44 5.41 3.48
C ALA A 84 -1.90 6.31 4.63
N LEU A 85 -1.12 7.33 5.00
CA LEU A 85 -1.49 8.32 6.01
C LEU A 85 -2.73 9.12 5.59
N CYS A 86 -2.79 9.59 4.34
CA CYS A 86 -3.97 10.29 3.83
C CYS A 86 -5.22 9.38 3.81
N LEU A 87 -5.05 8.10 3.48
CA LEU A 87 -6.13 7.11 3.50
C LEU A 87 -6.68 6.86 4.92
N LEU A 88 -5.78 6.83 5.92
CA LEU A 88 -6.14 6.73 7.34
C LEU A 88 -6.81 8.01 7.87
N ALA A 89 -6.31 9.17 7.45
CA ALA A 89 -6.88 10.47 7.80
C ALA A 89 -8.24 10.72 7.11
N GLY A 90 -8.62 9.90 6.13
CA GLY A 90 -9.85 10.08 5.36
C GLY A 90 -9.80 11.30 4.44
N VAL A 91 -8.60 11.71 4.01
CA VAL A 91 -8.41 12.85 3.10
C VAL A 91 -8.11 12.32 1.70
N TRP A 92 -8.84 12.83 0.71
CA TRP A 92 -8.66 12.51 -0.71
C TRP A 92 -8.67 10.99 -1.04
N LEU A 93 -9.60 10.24 -0.41
CA LEU A 93 -9.67 8.77 -0.50
C LEU A 93 -9.59 8.23 -1.93
N ARG A 94 -10.27 8.90 -2.87
CA ARG A 94 -10.32 8.47 -4.26
C ARG A 94 -8.96 8.59 -4.94
N SER A 95 -8.24 9.69 -4.71
CA SER A 95 -6.93 9.94 -5.31
C SER A 95 -5.84 9.07 -4.68
N THR A 96 -5.86 8.94 -3.35
CA THR A 96 -4.87 8.15 -2.60
C THR A 96 -5.06 6.66 -2.84
N GLY A 97 -6.31 6.18 -2.89
CA GLY A 97 -6.65 4.81 -3.26
C GLY A 97 -6.23 4.45 -4.68
N LEU A 98 -6.43 5.36 -5.65
CA LEU A 98 -5.98 5.16 -7.03
C LEU A 98 -4.45 5.11 -7.13
N LEU A 99 -3.75 6.02 -6.45
CA LEU A 99 -2.29 6.06 -6.49
C LEU A 99 -1.66 4.81 -5.85
N LEU A 100 -2.18 4.36 -4.71
CA LEU A 100 -1.79 3.10 -4.08
C LEU A 100 -2.08 1.90 -4.97
N ALA A 101 -3.24 1.86 -5.64
CA ALA A 101 -3.54 0.80 -6.60
C ALA A 101 -2.52 0.78 -7.75
N LEU A 102 -2.15 1.93 -8.31
CA LEU A 102 -1.17 2.01 -9.40
C LEU A 102 0.22 1.57 -8.96
N LEU A 103 0.68 2.02 -7.79
CA LEU A 103 1.97 1.61 -7.22
C LEU A 103 2.00 0.10 -6.96
N GLN A 104 0.97 -0.43 -6.31
CA GLN A 104 0.83 -1.86 -6.04
C GLN A 104 0.73 -2.68 -7.34
N GLY A 105 0.02 -2.17 -8.35
CA GLY A 105 -0.10 -2.80 -9.66
C GLY A 105 1.24 -2.87 -10.40
N ALA A 106 2.02 -1.79 -10.40
CA ALA A 106 3.37 -1.79 -10.99
C ALA A 106 4.28 -2.83 -10.32
N PHE A 107 4.19 -2.93 -8.99
CA PHE A 107 4.92 -3.93 -8.23
C PHE A 107 4.46 -5.37 -8.54
N LEU A 108 3.15 -5.60 -8.65
CA LEU A 108 2.56 -6.88 -9.05
C LEU A 108 3.06 -7.33 -10.42
N LEU A 109 3.14 -6.40 -11.39
CA LEU A 109 3.71 -6.67 -12.72
C LEU A 109 5.20 -7.07 -12.64
N GLY A 110 5.97 -6.42 -11.77
CA GLY A 110 7.35 -6.80 -11.47
C GLY A 110 7.47 -8.23 -10.94
N MET A 111 6.60 -8.63 -10.01
CA MET A 111 6.55 -10.01 -9.50
C MET A 111 6.17 -11.03 -10.58
N VAL A 112 5.14 -10.75 -11.38
CA VAL A 112 4.75 -11.63 -12.49
C VAL A 112 5.92 -11.79 -13.46
N GLN A 113 6.61 -10.71 -13.80
CA GLN A 113 7.80 -10.76 -14.65
C GLN A 113 8.91 -11.61 -14.01
N ALA A 114 9.17 -11.46 -12.72
CA ALA A 114 10.19 -12.24 -12.01
C ALA A 114 9.87 -13.73 -12.03
N ILE A 115 8.60 -14.11 -11.82
CA ILE A 115 8.12 -15.50 -11.89
C ILE A 115 8.29 -16.06 -13.30
N ILE A 116 7.88 -15.32 -14.34
CA ILE A 116 8.00 -15.76 -15.75
C ILE A 116 9.46 -15.99 -16.13
N ARG A 117 10.39 -15.18 -15.61
CA ARG A 117 11.83 -15.34 -15.85
C ARG A 117 12.51 -16.34 -14.89
N GLY A 118 11.77 -16.92 -13.94
CA GLY A 118 12.30 -17.87 -12.96
C GLY A 118 13.32 -17.28 -11.98
N LEU A 119 13.23 -15.99 -11.64
CA LEU A 119 14.14 -15.36 -10.69
C LEU A 119 13.78 -15.79 -9.25
N ASP A 120 14.74 -16.37 -8.54
CA ASP A 120 14.63 -16.68 -7.10
C ASP A 120 15.00 -15.44 -6.27
N ILE A 121 14.07 -14.49 -6.19
CA ILE A 121 14.23 -13.23 -5.47
C ILE A 121 13.23 -13.11 -4.31
N GLY A 122 13.61 -12.38 -3.26
CA GLY A 122 12.69 -12.03 -2.18
C GLY A 122 11.62 -11.04 -2.64
N CYS A 123 10.41 -11.15 -2.10
CA CYS A 123 9.27 -10.27 -2.38
C CYS A 123 9.69 -8.80 -2.22
N GLY A 124 10.44 -8.46 -1.16
CA GLY A 124 10.72 -7.06 -0.81
C GLY A 124 9.49 -6.32 -0.26
N CYS A 125 8.36 -7.03 -0.13
CA CYS A 125 7.09 -6.56 0.41
C CYS A 125 7.18 -6.24 1.91
N PHE A 126 7.98 -7.02 2.64
CA PHE A 126 8.37 -6.79 4.02
C PHE A 126 9.87 -7.02 4.13
N VAL A 127 10.63 -5.95 4.37
CA VAL A 127 12.09 -6.06 4.59
C VAL A 127 12.31 -6.81 5.90
N GLY A 128 13.14 -7.86 5.88
CA GLY A 128 13.41 -8.73 7.05
C GLY A 128 12.55 -9.99 7.16
N VAL A 129 11.54 -10.17 6.30
CA VAL A 129 10.78 -11.42 6.18
C VAL A 129 11.21 -12.14 4.91
N ASP A 130 11.93 -13.26 5.07
CA ASP A 130 12.52 -14.04 3.98
C ASP A 130 11.43 -14.80 3.19
N THR A 131 10.62 -14.05 2.47
CA THR A 131 9.51 -14.53 1.64
C THR A 131 9.92 -14.44 0.19
N LYS A 132 10.16 -15.61 -0.41
CA LYS A 132 10.43 -15.72 -1.85
C LYS A 132 9.22 -15.30 -2.66
N VAL A 133 9.46 -14.67 -3.81
CA VAL A 133 8.41 -14.41 -4.80
C VAL A 133 7.84 -15.74 -5.28
N GLY A 134 6.56 -15.97 -5.01
CA GLY A 134 5.85 -17.18 -5.42
C GLY A 134 4.36 -16.94 -5.60
N TYR A 135 3.62 -18.00 -5.92
CA TYR A 135 2.17 -17.90 -6.16
C TYR A 135 1.38 -17.42 -4.94
N LEU A 136 1.81 -17.78 -3.72
CA LEU A 136 1.15 -17.33 -2.48
C LEU A 136 1.36 -15.84 -2.21
N THR A 137 2.58 -15.32 -2.42
CA THR A 137 2.84 -13.88 -2.27
C THR A 137 2.09 -13.11 -3.35
N LEU A 138 2.11 -13.59 -4.59
CA LEU A 138 1.35 -13.00 -5.70
C LEU A 138 -0.15 -12.93 -5.40
N ALA A 139 -0.74 -13.99 -4.84
CA ALA A 139 -2.14 -14.02 -4.47
C ALA A 139 -2.47 -13.01 -3.35
N ARG A 140 -1.64 -12.96 -2.31
CA ARG A 140 -1.77 -11.99 -1.21
C ARG A 140 -1.72 -10.54 -1.71
N ASP A 141 -0.73 -10.22 -2.53
CA ASP A 141 -0.57 -8.88 -3.11
C ASP A 141 -1.70 -8.54 -4.10
N SER A 142 -2.25 -9.53 -4.81
CA SER A 142 -3.44 -9.37 -5.65
C SER A 142 -4.70 -9.05 -4.83
N ILE A 143 -4.86 -9.64 -3.64
CA ILE A 143 -5.97 -9.34 -2.73
C ILE A 143 -5.92 -7.87 -2.29
N PHE A 144 -4.73 -7.37 -1.94
CA PHE A 144 -4.58 -5.95 -1.58
C PHE A 144 -4.87 -5.03 -2.76
N PHE A 145 -4.41 -5.37 -3.97
CA PHE A 145 -4.72 -4.63 -5.18
C PHE A 145 -6.24 -4.55 -5.45
N ILE A 146 -6.96 -5.68 -5.33
CA ILE A 146 -8.42 -5.71 -5.45
C ILE A 146 -9.07 -4.85 -4.36
N GLY A 147 -8.54 -4.87 -3.13
CA GLY A 147 -9.00 -4.01 -2.04
C GLY A 147 -8.92 -2.51 -2.37
N PHE A 148 -7.81 -2.04 -2.94
CA PHE A 148 -7.67 -0.63 -3.36
C PHE A 148 -8.61 -0.26 -4.49
N ILE A 149 -8.80 -1.16 -5.47
CA ILE A 149 -9.75 -0.95 -6.57
C ILE A 149 -11.19 -0.90 -6.03
N ALA A 150 -11.55 -1.81 -5.11
CA ALA A 150 -12.85 -1.80 -4.47
C ALA A 150 -13.08 -0.50 -3.67
N LEU A 151 -12.07 -0.02 -2.94
CA LEU A 151 -12.13 1.27 -2.24
C LEU A 151 -12.37 2.43 -3.23
N TYR A 152 -11.65 2.46 -4.35
CA TYR A 152 -11.84 3.48 -5.39
C TYR A 152 -13.28 3.52 -5.93
N PHE A 153 -13.88 2.36 -6.21
CA PHE A 153 -15.26 2.27 -6.71
C PHE A 153 -16.31 2.60 -5.64
N LEU A 154 -16.09 2.15 -4.40
CA LEU A 154 -17.02 2.37 -3.30
C LEU A 154 -16.98 3.84 -2.81
N SER A 155 -15.81 4.48 -2.79
CA SER A 155 -15.69 5.91 -2.48
C SER A 155 -16.26 6.82 -3.56
N GLY A 156 -16.49 6.31 -4.77
CA GLY A 156 -17.27 7.03 -5.79
C GLY A 156 -18.77 7.03 -5.53
N LYS A 157 -19.27 6.18 -4.62
CA LYS A 157 -20.69 6.04 -4.26
C LYS A 157 -21.05 6.76 -2.97
N GLU A 158 -20.08 7.23 -2.20
CA GLU A 158 -20.31 8.01 -0.98
C GLU A 158 -20.68 9.47 -1.36
N PRO A 159 -21.89 9.96 -1.03
CA PRO A 159 -22.18 11.38 -1.11
C PRO A 159 -21.33 12.10 -0.05
N ALA A 160 -20.75 13.24 -0.43
CA ALA A 160 -19.94 14.06 0.47
C ALA A 160 -20.71 14.38 1.77
N PRO A 161 -20.10 14.21 2.96
CA PRO A 161 -20.71 14.66 4.20
C PRO A 161 -20.65 16.19 4.25
N GLY A 162 -21.70 16.84 3.73
CA GLY A 162 -21.76 18.30 3.69
C GLY A 162 -22.96 18.87 2.94
N ASN A 163 -24.19 18.48 3.32
CA ASN A 163 -25.43 19.24 3.08
C ASN A 163 -26.69 18.59 3.71
N GLU A 164 -26.66 18.25 5.01
CA GLU A 164 -27.88 17.91 5.78
C GLU A 164 -28.13 18.91 6.94
N GLU A 165 -27.64 20.15 6.81
CA GLU A 165 -28.05 21.28 7.64
C GLU A 165 -28.50 22.42 6.73
N THR A 166 -29.77 22.36 6.28
CA THR A 166 -30.61 23.50 5.84
C THR A 166 -31.81 22.91 5.11
N ASN A 167 -32.82 22.48 5.85
CA ASN A 167 -34.23 22.58 5.48
C ASN A 167 -35.03 22.40 6.77
N GLU A 168 -35.31 23.53 7.38
CA GLU A 168 -36.41 23.74 8.33
C GLU A 168 -37.75 23.33 7.72
#